data_AF-A0A1T4WL61-F1
#
_entry.id   AF-A0A1T4WL61-F1
#
_cell.length_a   1.000
_cell.length_b   1.000
_cell.length_c   1.000
_cell.angle_alpha   90.00
_cell.angle_beta   90.00
_cell.angle_gamma   90.00
#
_symmetry.space_group_name_H-M   'P 1'
#
loop_
_entity.id
_entity.type
_entity.pdbx_description
1 polymer ?
#
loop_
_entity_poly.entity_id
_entity_poly.type
_entity_poly.pdbx_seq_one_letter_code
_entity_poly.pdbx_strand_id
1 'polypeptide(L)'
;MDENVLKTLTMAFAADVYESVDAARKDRDLKVFRHTMFEGEDGLQVFCGFFPKADLQAIPGLTEEFLSQLKTFNMVGVITDGKRAMELFHVGAQNKPFQGLEKAEDLAKVLDRDRLMIFLQSYFDVRGITIDLETVSYEDFLKVVEEQVFQFTTMKEMQIVDQFLGEN
;
A
#
# COMPACT_ATOMS: atom_id res chain seq x y z
N MET A 1 13.83 14.42 3.07
CA MET A 1 13.39 13.45 2.06
C MET A 1 13.74 13.93 0.66
N ASP A 2 14.35 13.06 -0.15
CA ASP A 2 14.68 13.31 -1.55
C ASP A 2 13.40 13.26 -2.43
N GLU A 3 13.17 14.30 -3.24
CA GLU A 3 11.98 14.42 -4.10
C GLU A 3 11.88 13.29 -5.15
N ASN A 4 13.01 12.73 -5.59
CA ASN A 4 13.01 11.62 -6.54
C ASN A 4 12.59 10.31 -5.87
N VAL A 5 12.99 10.09 -4.62
CA VAL A 5 12.52 8.95 -3.80
C VAL A 5 11.02 9.07 -3.61
N LEU A 6 10.56 10.26 -3.17
CA LEU A 6 9.14 10.54 -2.96
C LEU A 6 8.31 10.27 -4.22
N LYS A 7 8.73 10.82 -5.36
CA LYS A 7 8.03 10.65 -6.64
C LYS A 7 8.02 9.20 -7.10
N THR A 8 9.16 8.51 -6.99
CA THR A 8 9.31 7.11 -7.38
C THR A 8 8.41 6.22 -6.55
N LEU A 9 8.44 6.33 -5.22
CA LEU A 9 7.59 5.55 -4.32
C LEU A 9 6.11 5.86 -4.50
N THR A 10 5.74 7.13 -4.66
CA THR A 10 4.35 7.53 -4.89
C THR A 10 3.81 6.91 -6.17
N MET A 11 4.59 6.95 -7.26
CA MET A 11 4.18 6.37 -8.54
C MET A 11 4.18 4.85 -8.53
N ALA A 12 5.16 4.21 -7.91
CA ALA A 12 5.22 2.75 -7.78
C ALA A 12 4.00 2.24 -6.99
N PHE A 13 3.70 2.87 -5.85
CA PHE A 13 2.52 2.57 -5.06
C PHE A 13 1.21 2.78 -5.85
N ALA A 14 1.09 3.92 -6.53
CA ALA A 14 -0.09 4.23 -7.32
C ALA A 14 -0.29 3.25 -8.48
N ALA A 15 0.79 2.79 -9.12
CA ALA A 15 0.76 1.80 -10.20
C ALA A 15 0.29 0.44 -9.69
N ASP A 16 0.91 -0.07 -8.62
CA ASP A 16 0.57 -1.35 -8.01
C ASP A 16 -0.91 -1.42 -7.59
N VAL A 17 -1.38 -0.39 -6.90
CA VAL A 17 -2.80 -0.31 -6.50
C VAL A 17 -3.72 -0.18 -7.70
N TYR A 18 -3.32 0.60 -8.71
CA TYR A 18 -4.12 0.79 -9.92
C TYR A 18 -4.28 -0.51 -10.71
N GLU A 19 -3.26 -1.36 -10.80
CA GLU A 19 -3.36 -2.67 -11.45
C GLU A 19 -4.45 -3.54 -10.82
N SER A 20 -4.49 -3.59 -9.48
CA SER A 20 -5.54 -4.31 -8.75
C SER A 20 -6.92 -3.66 -8.92
N VAL A 21 -7.00 -2.32 -8.97
CA VAL A 21 -8.25 -1.60 -9.27
C VAL A 21 -8.75 -1.91 -10.68
N ASP A 22 -7.87 -1.92 -11.67
CA ASP A 22 -8.20 -2.19 -13.07
C ASP A 22 -8.77 -3.61 -13.22
N ALA A 23 -8.15 -4.59 -12.54
CA ALA A 23 -8.64 -5.96 -12.46
C ALA A 23 -10.03 -6.04 -11.81
N ALA A 24 -10.27 -5.27 -10.75
CA ALA A 24 -11.54 -5.24 -10.02
C ALA A 24 -12.63 -4.36 -10.69
N ARG A 25 -12.28 -3.51 -11.66
CA ARG A 25 -13.19 -2.50 -12.26
C ARG A 25 -14.45 -3.12 -12.88
N LYS A 26 -14.40 -4.39 -13.28
CA LYS A 26 -15.54 -5.11 -13.87
C LYS A 26 -16.64 -5.39 -12.85
N ASP A 27 -16.32 -5.40 -11.57
CA ASP A 27 -17.27 -5.58 -10.49
C ASP A 27 -17.81 -4.23 -9.99
N ARG A 28 -18.93 -3.81 -10.59
CA ARG A 28 -19.52 -2.49 -10.38
C ARG A 28 -20.23 -2.33 -9.04
N ASP A 29 -20.51 -3.44 -8.35
CA ASP A 29 -21.24 -3.42 -7.08
C ASP A 29 -20.29 -3.30 -5.88
N LEU A 30 -18.97 -3.38 -6.09
CA LEU A 30 -17.97 -3.17 -5.05
C LEU A 30 -17.98 -1.73 -4.53
N LYS A 31 -18.44 -1.55 -3.29
CA LYS A 31 -18.39 -0.28 -2.57
C LYS A 31 -17.04 -0.03 -1.90
N VAL A 32 -16.35 -1.12 -1.56
CA VAL A 32 -15.06 -1.15 -0.90
C VAL A 32 -14.11 -1.95 -1.76
N PHE A 33 -12.86 -1.50 -1.81
CA PHE A 33 -11.78 -2.18 -2.50
C PHE A 33 -10.60 -2.37 -1.56
N ARG A 34 -9.93 -3.51 -1.65
CA ARG A 34 -8.75 -3.83 -0.86
C ARG A 34 -7.64 -4.37 -1.77
N HIS A 35 -6.45 -3.81 -1.61
CA HIS A 35 -5.20 -4.25 -2.20
C HIS A 35 -4.25 -4.70 -1.09
N THR A 36 -4.01 -6.00 -1.00
CA THR A 36 -3.08 -6.56 -0.01
C THR A 36 -1.66 -6.44 -0.52
N MET A 37 -0.80 -5.78 0.26
CA MET A 37 0.60 -5.52 -0.08
C MET A 37 1.55 -6.51 0.60
N PHE A 38 1.14 -7.08 1.73
CA PHE A 38 1.89 -8.09 2.46
C PHE A 38 0.94 -8.95 3.30
N GLU A 39 1.25 -10.24 3.35
CA GLU A 39 0.61 -11.23 4.21
C GLU A 39 1.71 -12.09 4.81
N GLY A 40 1.88 -11.98 6.12
CA GLY A 40 2.82 -12.76 6.92
C GLY A 40 2.18 -14.00 7.52
N GLU A 41 3.00 -14.98 7.88
CA GLU A 41 2.56 -16.28 8.38
C GLU A 41 1.81 -16.19 9.72
N ASP A 42 2.09 -15.18 10.54
CA ASP A 42 1.47 -14.96 11.86
C ASP A 42 0.10 -14.26 11.79
N GLY A 43 -0.47 -14.10 10.59
CA GLY A 43 -1.72 -13.36 10.36
C GLY A 43 -1.53 -11.84 10.27
N LEU A 44 -0.27 -11.37 10.36
CA LEU A 44 0.09 -9.98 10.08
C LEU A 44 -0.19 -9.66 8.61
N GLN A 45 -1.02 -8.65 8.36
CA GLN A 45 -1.36 -8.21 7.01
C GLN A 45 -1.16 -6.70 6.89
N VAL A 46 -0.60 -6.29 5.76
CA VAL A 46 -0.56 -4.89 5.34
C VAL A 46 -1.35 -4.76 4.05
N PHE A 47 -2.33 -3.86 4.06
CA PHE A 47 -3.14 -3.60 2.88
C PHE A 47 -3.48 -2.12 2.80
N CYS A 48 -3.85 -1.68 1.60
CA CYS A 48 -4.55 -0.43 1.43
C CYS A 48 -5.92 -0.68 0.82
N GLY A 49 -6.86 0.22 1.05
CA GLY A 49 -8.20 0.07 0.50
C GLY A 49 -8.90 1.39 0.30
N PHE A 50 -9.88 1.37 -0.60
CA PHE A 50 -10.81 2.49 -0.79
C PHE A 50 -12.08 2.21 0.00
N PHE A 51 -12.43 3.16 0.86
CA PHE A 51 -13.59 3.10 1.73
C PHE A 51 -14.47 4.34 1.53
N PRO A 52 -15.81 4.16 1.44
CA PRO A 52 -16.75 5.26 1.56
C PRO A 52 -16.59 5.99 2.90
N LYS A 53 -16.86 7.30 2.92
CA LYS A 53 -16.86 8.10 4.16
C LYS A 53 -17.69 7.47 5.27
N ALA A 54 -18.89 7.01 4.93
CA ALA A 54 -19.86 6.46 5.89
C ALA A 54 -19.29 5.23 6.63
N ASP A 55 -18.57 4.38 5.92
CA ASP A 55 -17.97 3.16 6.48
C ASP A 55 -16.85 3.51 7.47
N LEU A 56 -16.03 4.51 7.13
CA LEU A 56 -14.98 4.99 8.04
C LEU A 56 -15.55 5.70 9.27
N GLN A 57 -16.61 6.49 9.10
CA GLN A 57 -17.28 7.18 10.22
C GLN A 57 -17.92 6.22 11.23
N ALA A 58 -18.20 4.97 10.84
CA ALA A 58 -18.71 3.95 11.74
C ALA A 58 -17.61 3.31 12.61
N ILE A 59 -16.32 3.55 12.32
CA ILE A 59 -15.21 3.00 13.09
C ILE A 59 -15.08 3.75 14.43
N PRO A 60 -15.21 3.07 15.58
CA PRO A 60 -15.07 3.70 16.88
C PRO A 60 -13.63 4.14 17.13
N GLY A 61 -13.46 5.28 17.81
CA GLY A 61 -12.15 5.74 18.27
C GLY A 61 -11.32 6.54 17.26
N LEU A 62 -11.85 6.84 16.08
CA LEU A 62 -11.19 7.78 15.15
C LEU A 62 -11.20 9.20 15.71
N THR A 63 -10.10 9.92 15.51
CA THR A 63 -9.95 11.31 15.95
C THR A 63 -10.80 12.26 15.10
N GLU A 64 -11.20 13.40 15.66
CA GLU A 64 -11.89 14.46 14.91
C GLU A 64 -11.05 14.96 13.73
N GLU A 65 -9.73 15.02 13.91
CA GLU A 65 -8.78 15.39 12.86
C GLU A 65 -8.89 14.43 11.66
N PHE A 66 -8.83 13.11 11.90
CA PHE A 66 -8.97 12.10 10.86
C PHE A 66 -10.32 12.24 10.13
N LEU A 67 -11.41 12.38 10.89
CA LEU A 67 -12.76 12.50 10.34
C LEU A 67 -12.94 13.77 9.48
N SER A 68 -12.28 14.87 9.86
CA SER A 68 -12.35 16.15 9.16
C SER A 68 -11.76 16.10 7.74
N GLN A 69 -10.85 15.17 7.49
CA GLN A 69 -10.13 15.03 6.22
C GLN A 69 -10.85 14.09 5.23
N LEU A 70 -11.90 13.39 5.69
CA LEU A 70 -12.62 12.42 4.87
C LEU A 70 -13.46 13.09 3.78
N LYS A 71 -13.20 12.69 2.52
CA LYS A 71 -14.04 12.97 1.35
C LYS A 71 -15.01 11.81 1.07
N THR A 72 -15.69 11.80 -0.07
CA THR A 72 -16.65 10.74 -0.44
C THR A 72 -16.01 9.34 -0.42
N PHE A 73 -14.84 9.20 -1.03
CA PHE A 73 -14.04 7.98 -1.04
C PHE A 73 -12.63 8.28 -0.53
N ASN A 74 -12.16 7.45 0.39
CA ASN A 74 -10.90 7.65 1.08
C ASN A 74 -10.06 6.40 0.94
N MET A 75 -8.79 6.61 0.63
CA MET A 75 -7.82 5.55 0.62
C MET A 75 -7.18 5.47 2.01
N VAL A 76 -7.16 4.26 2.55
CA VAL A 76 -6.66 4.00 3.89
C VAL A 76 -5.65 2.86 3.85
N GLY A 77 -4.45 3.09 4.37
CA GLY A 77 -3.45 2.06 4.65
C GLY A 77 -3.73 1.44 6.02
N VAL A 78 -3.64 0.13 6.12
CA VAL A 78 -3.96 -0.64 7.33
C VAL A 78 -2.86 -1.65 7.58
N ILE A 79 -2.38 -1.69 8.82
CA ILE A 79 -1.54 -2.76 9.36
C ILE A 79 -2.38 -3.49 10.42
N THR A 80 -2.52 -4.80 10.32
CA THR A 80 -3.41 -5.60 11.18
C THR A 80 -2.77 -6.94 11.53
N ASP A 81 -3.01 -7.45 12.73
CA ASP A 81 -2.62 -8.81 13.16
C ASP A 81 -3.65 -9.88 12.76
N GLY A 82 -4.59 -9.53 11.88
CA GLY A 82 -5.70 -10.38 11.46
C GLY A 82 -6.87 -10.44 12.45
N LYS A 83 -6.71 -9.90 13.66
CA LYS A 83 -7.78 -9.81 14.67
C LYS A 83 -8.23 -8.36 14.88
N ARG A 84 -7.30 -7.41 14.83
CA ARG A 84 -7.53 -5.97 15.04
C ARG A 84 -6.60 -5.16 14.15
N ALA A 85 -7.11 -4.04 13.64
CA ALA A 85 -6.24 -3.03 13.05
C ALA A 85 -5.30 -2.50 14.14
N MET A 86 -3.99 -2.63 13.90
CA MET A 86 -2.95 -2.07 14.74
C MET A 86 -2.75 -0.60 14.41
N GLU A 87 -2.70 -0.28 13.12
CA GLU A 87 -2.47 1.08 12.64
C GLU A 87 -3.35 1.39 11.43
N LEU A 88 -3.75 2.67 11.33
CA LEU A 88 -4.63 3.18 10.29
C LEU A 88 -4.11 4.51 9.75
N PHE A 89 -3.85 4.56 8.44
CA PHE A 89 -3.26 5.72 7.77
C PHE A 89 -4.21 6.26 6.71
N HIS A 90 -4.61 7.53 6.80
CA HIS A 90 -5.37 8.18 5.73
C HIS A 90 -4.43 8.60 4.60
N VAL A 91 -4.24 7.72 3.61
CA VAL A 91 -3.20 7.90 2.57
C VAL A 91 -3.69 8.71 1.37
N GLY A 92 -4.99 8.95 1.23
CA GLY A 92 -5.51 9.78 0.15
C GLY A 92 -7.04 9.91 0.16
N ALA A 93 -7.57 10.85 -0.62
CA ALA A 93 -9.00 11.06 -0.68
C ALA A 93 -9.47 11.69 -2.00
N GLN A 94 -10.60 11.22 -2.51
CA GLN A 94 -11.24 11.73 -3.72
C GLN A 94 -12.78 11.73 -3.63
N ASN A 95 -13.41 12.51 -4.51
CA ASN A 95 -14.86 12.61 -4.58
C ASN A 95 -15.50 11.56 -5.51
N LYS A 96 -14.68 10.84 -6.28
CA LYS A 96 -15.13 9.78 -7.19
C LYS A 96 -14.81 8.40 -6.60
N PRO A 97 -15.62 7.36 -6.89
CA PRO A 97 -15.29 5.98 -6.57
C PRO A 97 -13.98 5.54 -7.23
N PHE A 98 -13.33 4.52 -6.67
CA PHE A 98 -12.07 3.98 -7.20
C PHE A 98 -12.22 3.44 -8.63
N GLN A 99 -13.41 2.97 -9.02
CA GLN A 99 -13.70 2.55 -10.40
C GLN A 99 -13.55 3.67 -11.44
N GLY A 100 -13.60 4.93 -11.01
CA GLY A 100 -13.41 6.09 -11.85
C GLY A 100 -11.95 6.47 -12.11
N LEU A 101 -10.98 5.73 -11.55
CA LEU A 101 -9.56 5.89 -11.87
C LEU A 101 -9.30 5.33 -13.27
N GLU A 102 -8.69 6.11 -14.17
CA GLU A 102 -8.39 5.69 -15.56
C GLU A 102 -6.92 5.32 -15.77
N LYS A 103 -6.05 5.73 -14.84
CA LYS A 103 -4.60 5.48 -14.85
C LYS A 103 -3.98 5.70 -13.47
N ALA A 104 -2.80 5.15 -13.25
CA ALA A 104 -2.05 5.26 -11.99
C ALA A 104 -1.77 6.72 -11.59
N GLU A 105 -1.51 7.62 -12.56
CA GLU A 105 -1.23 9.03 -12.29
C GLU A 105 -2.43 9.75 -11.68
N ASP A 106 -3.65 9.29 -11.91
CA ASP A 106 -4.83 9.91 -11.31
C ASP A 106 -4.94 9.54 -9.82
N LEU A 107 -4.49 8.34 -9.46
CA LEU A 107 -4.34 7.94 -8.07
C LEU A 107 -3.21 8.74 -7.41
N ALA A 108 -2.05 8.84 -8.04
CA ALA A 108 -0.90 9.57 -7.49
C ALA A 108 -1.22 11.05 -7.14
N LYS A 109 -2.14 11.69 -7.86
CA LYS A 109 -2.57 13.08 -7.60
C LYS A 109 -3.44 13.24 -6.35
N VAL A 110 -4.08 12.18 -5.88
CA VAL A 110 -5.02 12.24 -4.75
C VAL A 110 -4.45 11.65 -3.47
N LEU A 111 -3.21 11.14 -3.52
CA LEU A 111 -2.45 10.67 -2.38
C LEU A 111 -1.90 11.85 -1.58
N ASP A 112 -2.00 11.73 -0.26
CA ASP A 112 -1.27 12.57 0.67
C ASP A 112 0.15 12.01 0.78
N ARG A 113 1.12 12.77 0.27
CA ARG A 113 2.50 12.29 0.13
C ARG A 113 3.13 11.99 1.48
N ASP A 114 2.94 12.87 2.46
CA ASP A 114 3.58 12.71 3.77
C ASP A 114 3.02 11.48 4.48
N ARG A 115 1.69 11.31 4.44
CA ARG A 115 1.03 10.15 5.04
C ARG A 115 1.32 8.86 4.32
N LEU A 116 1.48 8.90 3.00
CA LEU A 116 1.91 7.76 2.21
C LEU A 116 3.30 7.32 2.63
N MET A 117 4.25 8.25 2.82
CA MET A 117 5.61 7.89 3.23
C MET A 117 5.64 7.29 4.64
N ILE A 118 4.87 7.82 5.59
CA ILE A 118 4.73 7.23 6.93
C ILE A 118 4.17 5.80 6.84
N PHE A 119 3.14 5.59 6.01
CA PHE A 119 2.58 4.27 5.79
C PHE A 119 3.59 3.31 5.15
N LEU A 120 4.33 3.76 4.12
CA LEU A 120 5.34 2.95 3.44
C LEU A 120 6.53 2.62 4.35
N GLN A 121 6.94 3.55 5.22
CA GLN A 121 7.93 3.30 6.25
C GLN A 121 7.49 2.15 7.16
N SER A 122 6.26 2.24 7.68
CA SER A 122 5.67 1.20 8.56
C SER A 122 5.54 -0.14 7.83
N TYR A 123 5.20 -0.12 6.53
CA TYR A 123 5.18 -1.31 5.68
C TYR A 123 6.57 -1.95 5.52
N PHE A 124 7.61 -1.15 5.28
CA PHE A 124 8.99 -1.66 5.17
C PHE A 124 9.51 -2.20 6.49
N ASP A 125 9.20 -1.53 7.60
CA ASP A 125 9.57 -1.98 8.95
C ASP A 125 8.94 -3.34 9.27
N VAL A 126 7.66 -3.53 8.96
CA VAL A 126 6.95 -4.82 9.09
C VAL A 126 7.63 -5.93 8.28
N ARG A 127 8.21 -5.59 7.12
CA ARG A 127 8.94 -6.53 6.27
C ARG A 127 10.41 -6.72 6.67
N GLY A 128 10.87 -6.07 7.73
CA GLY A 128 12.26 -6.11 8.17
C GLY A 128 13.23 -5.38 7.22
N ILE A 129 12.74 -4.52 6.34
CA ILE A 129 13.56 -3.75 5.40
C ILE A 129 14.02 -2.49 6.13
N THR A 130 15.31 -2.40 6.42
CA THR A 130 15.90 -1.23 7.10
C THR A 130 16.18 -0.12 6.08
N ILE A 131 15.20 0.74 5.84
CA ILE A 131 15.36 1.96 5.05
C ILE A 131 14.72 3.12 5.80
N ASP A 132 15.46 4.23 5.96
CA ASP A 132 14.91 5.47 6.52
C ASP A 132 14.50 6.39 5.37
N LEU A 133 13.19 6.41 5.06
CA LEU A 133 12.66 7.20 3.95
C LEU A 133 12.82 8.72 4.15
N GLU A 134 13.02 9.20 5.39
CA GLU A 134 13.17 10.63 5.66
C GLU A 134 14.53 11.15 5.19
N THR A 135 15.57 10.32 5.28
CA THR A 135 16.97 10.71 5.09
C THR A 135 17.66 10.03 3.91
N VAL A 136 17.10 8.95 3.36
CA VAL A 136 17.73 8.19 2.27
C VAL A 136 17.91 9.02 1.00
N SER A 137 19.10 8.90 0.39
CA SER A 137 19.40 9.48 -0.91
C SER A 137 18.74 8.65 -2.03
N TYR A 138 18.48 9.25 -3.19
CA TYR A 138 17.94 8.48 -4.31
C TYR A 138 18.83 7.32 -4.77
N GLU A 139 20.15 7.50 -4.76
CA GLU A 139 21.09 6.44 -5.15
C GLU A 139 21.10 5.28 -4.15
N ASP A 140 21.08 5.56 -2.84
CA ASP A 140 21.06 4.51 -1.83
C ASP A 140 19.71 3.81 -1.77
N PHE A 141 18.62 4.54 -2.01
CA PHE A 141 17.30 3.97 -2.21
C PHE A 141 17.29 2.93 -3.34
N LEU A 142 17.87 3.26 -4.49
CA LEU A 142 17.94 2.33 -5.63
C LEU A 142 18.76 1.08 -5.29
N LYS A 143 19.90 1.22 -4.60
CA LYS A 143 20.70 0.05 -4.15
C LYS A 143 19.90 -0.87 -3.25
N VAL A 144 19.18 -0.32 -2.25
CA VAL A 144 18.34 -1.12 -1.35
C VAL A 144 17.24 -1.84 -2.14
N VAL A 145 16.59 -1.15 -3.08
CA VAL A 145 15.58 -1.79 -3.94
C VAL A 145 16.18 -2.91 -4.79
N GLU A 146 17.34 -2.68 -5.41
CA GLU A 146 18.05 -3.69 -6.20
C GLU A 146 18.41 -4.93 -5.36
N GLU A 147 18.95 -4.73 -4.16
CA GLU A 147 19.28 -5.81 -3.23
C GLU A 147 18.05 -6.62 -2.82
N GLN A 148 16.93 -5.94 -2.52
CA GLN A 148 15.67 -6.59 -2.15
C GLN A 148 15.09 -7.37 -3.34
N VAL A 149 15.03 -6.77 -4.54
CA VAL A 149 14.56 -7.45 -5.75
C VAL A 149 15.40 -8.69 -6.04
N PHE A 150 16.72 -8.61 -5.88
CA PHE A 150 17.62 -9.75 -6.05
C PHE A 150 17.32 -10.85 -5.04
N GLN A 151 17.22 -10.53 -3.75
CA GLN A 151 16.90 -11.50 -2.70
C GLN A 151 15.54 -12.21 -2.94
N PHE A 152 14.49 -11.45 -3.25
CA PHE A 152 13.17 -12.04 -3.50
C PHE A 152 13.12 -12.82 -4.82
N THR A 153 13.85 -12.41 -5.86
CA THR A 153 13.93 -13.16 -7.13
C THR A 153 14.67 -14.48 -6.94
N THR A 154 15.82 -14.46 -6.28
CA THR A 154 16.60 -15.68 -5.99
C THR A 154 15.81 -16.64 -5.09
N MET A 155 15.08 -16.14 -4.09
CA MET A 155 14.21 -16.98 -3.26
C MET A 155 13.06 -17.59 -4.05
N LYS A 156 12.41 -16.82 -4.94
CA LYS A 156 11.32 -17.33 -5.78
C LYS A 156 11.83 -18.37 -6.78
N GLU A 157 13.01 -18.17 -7.36
CA GLU A 157 13.66 -19.15 -8.25
C GLU A 157 14.05 -20.42 -7.48
N MET A 158 14.58 -20.30 -6.26
CA MET A 158 14.87 -21.46 -5.39
C MET A 158 13.60 -22.22 -5.00
N GLN A 159 12.50 -21.52 -4.66
CA GLN A 159 11.20 -22.16 -4.37
C GLN A 159 10.64 -22.90 -5.59
N ILE A 160 10.80 -22.34 -6.79
CA ILE A 160 10.42 -23.03 -8.03
C ILE A 160 11.28 -24.29 -8.21
N VAL A 161 12.60 -24.20 -8.00
CA VAL A 161 13.52 -25.35 -8.12
C VAL A 161 13.19 -26.44 -7.08
N ASP A 162 12.93 -26.07 -5.83
CA ASP A 162 12.54 -27.03 -4.77
C ASP A 162 11.18 -27.68 -5.07
N GLN A 163 10.24 -26.95 -5.66
CA GLN A 163 8.96 -27.49 -6.10
C GLN A 163 9.13 -28.49 -7.26
N PHE A 164 10.09 -28.27 -8.16
CA PHE A 164 10.44 -29.21 -9.24
C PHE A 164 11.30 -30.39 -8.79
N LEU A 165 12.09 -30.24 -7.73
CA LEU A 165 12.95 -31.31 -7.18
C LEU A 165 12.27 -32.16 -6.10
N GLY A 166 11.18 -31.66 -5.49
CA GLY A 166 10.38 -32.37 -4.50
C GLY A 166 9.31 -33.32 -5.06
N GLU A 167 9.12 -33.37 -6.39
CA GLU A 167 8.20 -34.29 -7.09
C GLU A 167 8.88 -35.57 -7.64
N ASN A 168 9.97 -36.05 -7.03
CA ASN A 168 10.56 -37.38 -7.31
C ASN A 168 10.65 -38.27 -6.07
#